data_AF-A0A9W3YHX5-F1
#
_entry.id   AF-A0A9W3YHX5-F1
#
_cell.length_a   1.000
_cell.length_b   1.000
_cell.length_c   1.000
_cell.angle_alpha   90.00
_cell.angle_beta   90.00
_cell.angle_gamma   90.00
#
_symmetry.space_group_name_H-M   'P 1'
#
loop_
_entity.id
_entity.type
_entity.pdbx_description
1 polymer ?
#
loop_
_entity_poly.entity_id
_entity_poly.type
_entity_poly.pdbx_seq_one_letter_code
_entity_poly.pdbx_strand_id
1 'polypeptide(L)' 'MEEIKGGKKFEKGIEYTNIIEGYPIIMKSFVEMDREVLRVLLPDERGILPMRPKCNECYKTQLDDIEES' A
#
# COMPACT_ATOMS: atom_id res chain seq x y z
N MET A 1 -9.95 -3.41 -13.04
CA MET A 1 -11.10 -2.63 -12.50
C MET A 1 -12.36 -3.45 -12.20
N GLU A 2 -12.60 -4.59 -12.85
CA GLU A 2 -13.80 -5.43 -12.58
C GLU A 2 -13.87 -5.95 -11.14
N GLU A 3 -12.72 -6.22 -10.51
CA GLU A 3 -12.67 -6.72 -9.13
C GLU A 3 -13.26 -5.76 -8.10
N ILE A 4 -13.02 -4.45 -8.24
CA ILE A 4 -13.60 -3.42 -7.36
C ILE A 4 -15.11 -3.37 -7.56
N LYS A 5 -15.57 -3.41 -8.82
CA LYS A 5 -17.00 -3.43 -9.16
C LYS A 5 -17.71 -4.70 -8.66
N GLY A 6 -16.98 -5.81 -8.56
CA GLY A 6 -17.46 -7.08 -7.99
C GLY A 6 -17.47 -7.12 -6.46
N GLY A 7 -17.08 -6.04 -5.77
CA GLY A 7 -17.06 -5.98 -4.31
C GLY A 7 -15.94 -6.81 -3.67
N LYS A 8 -14.83 -7.03 -4.40
CA LYS A 8 -13.66 -7.73 -3.87
C LYS A 8 -13.15 -7.03 -2.61
N LYS A 9 -12.88 -7.81 -1.57
CA LYS A 9 -12.21 -7.34 -0.35
C LYS A 9 -10.70 -7.39 -0.57
N PHE A 10 -10.02 -6.31 -0.20
CA PHE A 10 -8.56 -6.21 -0.24
C PHE A 10 -8.00 -6.46 1.15
N GLU A 11 -6.84 -7.11 1.21
CA GLU A 11 -6.23 -7.58 2.45
C GLU A 11 -4.81 -7.03 2.59
N LYS A 12 -4.37 -6.86 3.83
CA LYS A 12 -3.01 -6.43 4.14
C LYS A 12 -1.98 -7.45 3.68
N GLY A 13 -0.82 -6.99 3.27
CA GLY A 13 0.32 -7.85 2.93
C GLY A 13 0.24 -8.52 1.55
N ILE A 14 -0.88 -8.36 0.83
CA ILE A 14 -1.03 -8.87 -0.53
C ILE A 14 -0.60 -7.81 -1.54
N GLU A 15 0.32 -8.17 -2.44
CA GLU A 15 0.69 -7.34 -3.58
C GLU A 15 -0.39 -7.48 -4.69
N TYR A 16 -0.96 -6.36 -5.10
CA TYR A 16 -1.96 -6.27 -6.16
C TYR A 16 -1.40 -5.51 -7.36
N THR A 17 -1.41 -6.13 -8.54
CA THR A 17 -0.85 -5.56 -9.78
C THR A 17 -1.90 -5.06 -10.77
N ASN A 18 -3.18 -5.21 -10.42
CA ASN A 18 -4.33 -4.99 -11.30
C ASN A 18 -5.24 -3.84 -10.83
N ILE A 19 -4.83 -3.14 -9.77
CA ILE A 19 -5.51 -1.95 -9.26
C ILE A 19 -4.97 -0.70 -9.98
N ILE A 20 -3.65 -0.56 -10.04
CA ILE A 20 -2.95 0.41 -10.89
C ILE A 20 -2.22 -0.37 -11.97
N GLU A 21 -2.56 -0.12 -13.22
CA GLU A 21 -1.97 -0.85 -14.35
C GLU A 21 -0.46 -0.62 -14.41
N GLY A 22 0.31 -1.72 -14.47
CA GLY A 22 1.77 -1.68 -14.56
C GLY A 22 2.50 -1.45 -13.24
N TYR A 23 1.78 -1.21 -12.13
CA TYR A 23 2.39 -0.88 -10.84
C TYR A 23 1.86 -1.77 -9.70
N PRO A 24 2.73 -2.51 -9.00
CA PRO A 24 2.31 -3.27 -7.83
C PRO A 24 1.98 -2.31 -6.68
N ILE A 25 0.85 -2.51 -6.02
CA ILE A 25 0.51 -1.84 -4.76
C ILE A 25 0.33 -2.86 -3.65
N ILE A 26 0.53 -2.45 -2.40
CA ILE A 26 0.27 -3.31 -1.24
C ILE A 26 -0.54 -2.55 -0.20
N MET A 27 -1.45 -3.24 0.46
CA MET A 27 -2.20 -2.67 1.58
C MET A 27 -1.47 -3.00 2.88
N LYS A 28 -1.47 -2.05 3.82
CA LYS A 28 -0.97 -2.28 5.19
C LYS A 28 -1.98 -1.75 6.20
N SER A 29 -2.16 -2.47 7.30
CA SER A 29 -3.01 -2.01 8.42
C SER A 29 -2.32 -0.90 9.19
N PHE A 30 -3.08 0.13 9.54
CA PHE A 30 -2.69 1.23 10.41
C PHE A 30 -3.78 1.49 11.43
N VAL A 31 -3.42 2.04 12.59
CA VAL A 31 -4.38 2.55 13.57
C VAL A 31 -4.42 4.07 13.42
N GLU A 32 -5.58 4.60 13.08
CA GLU A 32 -5.82 6.05 13.00
C GLU A 32 -7.00 6.41 13.90
N MET A 33 -6.77 7.30 14.88
CA MET A 33 -7.81 7.74 15.82
C MET A 33 -8.61 6.55 16.39
N ASP A 34 -7.90 5.54 16.92
CA ASP A 34 -8.45 4.30 17.50
C ASP A 34 -9.19 3.36 16.52
N ARG A 35 -9.02 3.52 15.21
CA ARG A 35 -9.64 2.66 14.19
C ARG A 35 -8.59 1.96 13.34
N GLU A 36 -8.76 0.65 13.14
CA GLU A 36 -7.94 -0.08 12.15
C GLU A 36 -8.40 0.29 10.73
N VAL A 37 -7.48 0.82 9.94
CA VAL A 37 -7.65 1.18 8.53
C VAL A 37 -6.63 0.44 7.67
N LEU A 38 -6.97 0.21 6.40
CA LEU A 38 -6.03 -0.28 5.40
C LEU A 38 -5.55 0.90 4.55
N ARG A 39 -4.27 1.26 4.66
CA ARG A 39 -3.64 2.23 3.76
C ARG A 39 -3.05 1.53 2.55
N VAL A 40 -3.16 2.20 1.41
CA VAL A 40 -2.46 1.81 0.19
C VAL A 40 -1.03 2.31 0.26
N LEU A 41 -0.05 1.43 0.01
CA LEU A 41 1.33 1.81 -0.21
C LEU A 41 1.63 1.79 -1.71
N LEU A 42 1.97 2.97 -2.23
CA LEU A 42 2.31 3.17 -3.63
C LEU A 42 3.79 2.84 -3.88
N PRO A 43 4.12 2.18 -5.01
CA PRO A 43 5.50 1.99 -5.41
C PRO A 43 6.11 3.32 -5.89
N ASP A 44 7.44 3.34 -5.97
CA ASP A 44 8.15 4.41 -6.66
C ASP A 44 7.92 4.39 -8.18
N GLU A 45 8.48 5.36 -8.90
CA GLU A 45 8.36 5.50 -10.36
C GLU A 45 8.86 4.26 -11.14
N ARG A 46 9.67 3.41 -10.51
CA ARG A 46 10.21 2.17 -11.07
C ARG A 46 9.39 0.93 -10.69
N GLY A 47 8.29 1.08 -9.97
CA GLY A 47 7.46 -0.02 -9.51
C GLY A 47 7.98 -0.72 -8.25
N ILE A 48 8.93 -0.12 -7.54
CA ILE A 48 9.51 -0.72 -6.33
C ILE A 48 8.75 -0.23 -5.10
N LEU A 49 8.17 -1.18 -4.36
CA LEU A 49 7.38 -0.88 -3.17
C LEU A 49 8.22 -0.31 -2.00
N PRO A 50 7.64 0.53 -1.11
CA PRO A 50 8.35 1.23 -0.04
C PRO A 50 9.19 0.36 0.92
N MET A 51 8.72 -0.85 1.23
CA MET A 51 9.42 -1.78 2.14
C MET A 51 10.64 -2.44 1.49
N ARG A 52 10.82 -2.30 0.16
CA ARG A 52 11.95 -2.90 -0.55
C ARG A 52 13.17 -1.99 -0.41
N PRO A 53 14.38 -2.54 -0.18
CA PRO A 53 15.58 -1.73 0.04
C PRO A 53 15.91 -0.74 -1.08
N LYS A 54 15.55 -1.07 -2.33
CA LYS A 54 15.85 -0.29 -3.53
C LYS A 54 14.80 0.77 -3.89
N CYS A 55 13.75 0.90 -3.08
CA CYS A 55 12.72 1.92 -3.29
C CYS A 55 13.32 3.31 -3.06
N ASN A 56 12.92 4.27 -3.88
CA ASN A 56 13.25 5.68 -3.69
C ASN A 56 12.86 6.14 -2.27
N GLU A 57 13.79 6.78 -1.55
CA GLU A 57 13.65 7.19 -0.15
C GLU A 57 12.41 8.08 0.09
N CYS A 58 12.05 8.95 -0.86
CA CYS A 58 10.87 9.81 -0.70
C CYS A 58 9.57 9.00 -0.53
N TYR A 59 9.48 7.83 -1.18
CA TYR A 59 8.29 6.96 -1.07
C TYR A 59 8.27 6.14 0.22
N LYS A 60 9.42 6.01 0.91
CA LYS A 60 9.50 5.34 2.21
C LYS A 60 8.82 6.12 3.32
N THR A 61 8.60 7.42 3.14
CA THR A 61 7.83 8.26 4.08
C THR A 61 6.40 7.78 4.30
N GLN A 62 5.83 6.98 3.38
CA GLN A 62 4.56 6.29 3.58
C GLN A 62 4.57 5.29 4.76
N LEU A 63 5.77 4.95 5.27
CA LEU A 63 5.99 4.11 6.44
C LEU A 63 6.20 4.92 7.73
N ASP A 64 6.42 6.23 7.65
CA ASP A 64 6.83 7.06 8.80
C ASP A 64 5.65 7.42 9.71
N ASP A 65 4.42 7.49 9.16
CA ASP A 65 3.17 7.71 9.93
C ASP A 65 2.71 6.48 10.74
N ILE A 66 3.59 5.50 10.98
CA ILE A 66 3.32 4.47 11.97
C ILE A 66 3.56 5.12 13.32
N GLU A 67 2.58 5.89 13.81
CA GLU A 67 2.55 6.32 15.21
C GLU A 67 2.58 5.05 16.08
N GLU A 68 3.76 4.69 16.58
CA GLU A 68 3.91 3.84 17.76
C GLU A 68 3.41 4.67 18.95
N SER A 69 2.12 4.56 19.26
CA SER A 69 1.56 4.92 20.57
C SER A 69 1.59 3.71 21.50
#